data_AF-A0A2E5SSS0-F1
#
_entry.id   AF-A0A2E5SSS0-F1
#
_cell.length_a   1.000
_cell.length_b   1.000
_cell.length_c   1.000
_cell.angle_alpha   90.00
_cell.angle_beta   90.00
_cell.angle_gamma   90.00
#
_symmetry.space_group_name_H-M   'P 1'
#
loop_
_entity.id
_entity.type
_entity.pdbx_description
1 polymer ?
#
loop_
_entity_poly.entity_id
_entity_poly.type
_entity_poly.pdbx_seq_one_letter_code
_entity_poly.pdbx_strand_id
1 'polypeptide(L)'
;MAGAKLSPRQKMIGMMYLVLTALLALNISKEVLNGFVKVENSLINTQATIADKVDDTFGTLKAKYLNNQEKVGPFFNKAEEVSSESKELVSYISKLKARCMAASEKTLEEQEELNFSKYYGVDNNGRDTVLNLEYITIKDEYMALTAYMVGSDPHNPIGANEDWYANANNIAKWSEEGQWSAKSLRRALEKYRDDILNIKVLDIDGNERVIPEQLKKSIIERFSFENEIENGVDVLWEAANFYDVPLAAVMPLMTKMIIDVQDAEAEVLTWLLGGIEAKSLKFSEVMPLVIPQSNYIIKGDTARANILLAAFDPTRIPEIYVEQDKWNGEDSTEIDYSNLEALPVDGIGNGQFTFSTRGMKLGQYQYRGIIRYQGPEGDMQSQDFITPVFTVAEAALVVSPTKMNVFYRGLPNPVDVSVPGVANDKLRVSISSGHKIRKQPDGSYIVEPSSSNSNKVAKVSVKGEMPDGTIADLGNKEFRVKRIPDPVPFWSGKRPSNRTITKNEVLSFAPLAAKMDNFDFDVKVRVKSFPIRVSKDGTFKELTSGNNRLTSDMKALLERVRRGNTIYFEDIVVSMPDGTERILAPMKLKVTT
;
A
#
# COMPACT_ATOMS: atom_id res chain seq x y z
N MET A 1 -92.21 5.57 41.44
CA MET A 1 -93.16 4.92 40.51
C MET A 1 -93.12 3.41 40.75
N ALA A 2 -94.28 2.76 40.64
CA ALA A 2 -94.62 1.44 41.13
C ALA A 2 -93.53 0.35 41.04
N GLY A 3 -93.10 -0.15 42.20
CA GLY A 3 -92.46 -1.45 42.32
C GLY A 3 -93.50 -2.54 42.02
N ALA A 4 -93.65 -2.88 40.74
CA ALA A 4 -94.39 -4.07 40.35
C ALA A 4 -93.69 -5.28 41.02
N LYS A 5 -94.40 -5.99 41.91
CA LYS A 5 -93.93 -7.26 42.47
C LYS A 5 -93.80 -8.25 41.30
N LEU A 6 -92.61 -8.32 40.71
CA LEU A 6 -92.25 -9.30 39.70
C LEU A 6 -92.64 -10.69 40.21
N SER A 7 -93.37 -11.45 39.40
CA SER A 7 -93.75 -12.81 39.77
C SER A 7 -92.49 -13.65 40.01
N PRO A 8 -92.52 -14.70 40.86
CA PRO A 8 -91.36 -15.56 41.10
C PRO A 8 -90.71 -16.07 39.80
N ARG A 9 -91.52 -16.34 38.76
CA ARG A 9 -91.05 -16.71 37.42
C ARG A 9 -90.26 -15.60 36.73
N GLN A 10 -90.70 -14.34 36.81
CA GLN A 10 -89.98 -13.20 36.23
C GLN A 10 -88.69 -12.88 37.00
N LYS A 11 -88.67 -13.06 38.33
CA LYS A 11 -87.43 -12.97 39.11
C LYS A 11 -86.43 -14.06 38.74
N MET A 12 -86.90 -15.29 38.52
CA MET A 12 -86.07 -16.40 38.06
C MET A 12 -85.53 -16.16 36.64
N ILE A 13 -86.35 -15.64 35.72
CA ILE A 13 -85.89 -15.25 34.36
C ILE A 13 -84.89 -14.09 34.42
N GLY A 14 -85.14 -13.07 35.25
CA GLY A 14 -84.23 -11.94 35.42
C GLY A 14 -82.90 -12.35 36.05
N MET A 15 -82.90 -13.23 37.05
CA MET A 15 -81.67 -13.81 37.61
C MET A 15 -80.96 -14.69 36.58
N MET A 16 -81.69 -15.50 35.81
CA MET A 16 -81.08 -16.32 34.75
C MET A 16 -80.46 -15.45 33.65
N TYR A 17 -81.10 -14.34 33.26
CA TYR A 17 -80.55 -13.40 32.28
C TYR A 17 -79.33 -12.64 32.83
N LEU A 18 -79.35 -12.24 34.10
CA LEU A 18 -78.18 -11.66 34.76
C LEU A 18 -77.02 -12.66 34.84
N VAL A 19 -77.28 -13.90 35.22
CA VAL A 19 -76.27 -14.97 35.27
C VAL A 19 -75.74 -15.27 33.86
N LEU A 20 -76.60 -15.36 32.84
CA LEU A 20 -76.17 -15.63 31.46
C LEU A 20 -75.43 -14.45 30.83
N THR A 21 -75.82 -13.21 31.14
CA THR A 21 -75.10 -12.00 30.70
C THR A 21 -73.75 -11.87 31.41
N ALA A 22 -73.68 -12.21 32.71
CA ALA A 22 -72.43 -12.26 33.46
C ALA A 22 -71.49 -13.36 32.95
N LEU A 23 -72.02 -14.54 32.61
CA LEU A 23 -71.24 -15.64 31.99
C LEU A 23 -70.72 -15.26 30.60
N LEU A 24 -71.52 -14.58 29.78
CA LEU A 24 -71.06 -14.06 28.49
C LEU A 24 -70.03 -12.94 28.62
N ALA A 25 -70.13 -12.13 29.67
CA ALA A 25 -69.18 -11.05 29.96
C ALA A 25 -67.87 -11.54 30.59
N LEU A 26 -67.87 -12.69 31.26
CA LEU A 26 -66.69 -13.36 31.80
C LEU A 26 -65.84 -14.00 30.70
N ASN A 27 -66.45 -14.43 29.60
CA ASN A 27 -65.72 -15.03 28.49
C ASN A 27 -65.09 -13.95 27.61
N ILE A 28 -63.83 -14.16 27.24
CA ILE A 28 -63.08 -13.26 26.36
C ILE A 28 -63.69 -13.33 24.94
N SER A 29 -63.79 -12.19 24.24
CA SER A 29 -64.34 -12.18 22.88
C SER A 29 -63.48 -13.00 21.92
N LYS A 30 -64.11 -13.72 20.99
CA LYS A 30 -63.40 -14.55 19.99
C LYS A 30 -62.43 -13.73 19.14
N GLU A 31 -62.75 -12.45 18.89
CA GLU A 31 -61.90 -11.53 18.13
C GLU A 31 -60.61 -11.20 18.88
N VAL A 32 -60.67 -11.02 20.21
CA VAL A 32 -59.50 -10.78 21.06
C VAL A 32 -58.63 -12.03 21.12
N LEU A 33 -59.23 -13.22 21.28
CA LEU A 33 -58.50 -14.49 21.26
C LEU A 33 -57.80 -14.74 19.91
N ASN A 34 -58.46 -14.43 18.80
CA ASN A 34 -57.85 -14.50 17.47
C ASN A 34 -56.70 -13.49 17.31
N GLY A 35 -56.78 -12.33 17.98
CA GLY A 35 -55.68 -11.37 18.07
C GLY A 35 -54.42 -11.99 18.69
N PHE A 36 -54.57 -12.70 19.82
CA PHE A 36 -53.47 -13.41 20.46
C PHE A 36 -52.87 -14.53 19.59
N VAL A 37 -53.70 -15.28 18.86
CA VAL A 37 -53.22 -16.29 17.88
C VAL A 37 -52.35 -15.64 16.80
N LYS A 38 -52.74 -14.46 16.29
CA LYS A 38 -51.93 -13.73 15.30
C LYS A 38 -50.58 -13.26 15.88
N VAL A 39 -50.57 -12.80 17.12
CA VAL A 39 -49.33 -12.42 17.82
C VAL A 39 -48.43 -13.63 18.00
N GLU A 40 -48.97 -14.76 18.47
CA GLU A 40 -48.22 -16.01 18.62
C GLU A 40 -47.60 -16.45 17.29
N ASN A 41 -48.38 -16.48 16.21
CA ASN A 41 -47.88 -16.84 14.88
C ASN A 41 -46.76 -15.90 14.40
N SER A 42 -46.89 -14.60 14.68
CA SER A 42 -45.85 -13.63 14.37
C SER A 42 -44.57 -13.90 15.15
N LEU A 43 -44.68 -14.22 16.45
CA LEU A 43 -43.54 -14.52 17.30
C LEU A 43 -42.88 -15.84 16.90
N ILE A 44 -43.63 -16.88 16.53
CA ILE A 44 -43.08 -18.15 16.02
C ILE A 44 -42.25 -17.90 14.75
N ASN A 45 -42.69 -17.03 13.84
CA ASN A 45 -41.91 -16.66 12.66
C ASN A 45 -40.62 -15.92 13.02
N THR A 46 -40.68 -15.00 14.01
CA THR A 46 -39.49 -14.31 14.53
C THR A 46 -38.52 -15.30 15.19
N GLN A 47 -39.02 -16.22 16.00
CA GLN A 47 -38.25 -17.30 16.63
C GLN A 47 -37.52 -18.13 15.57
N ALA A 48 -38.21 -18.55 14.50
CA ALA A 48 -37.58 -19.31 13.41
C ALA A 48 -36.47 -18.52 12.73
N THR A 49 -36.69 -17.22 12.48
CA THR A 49 -35.69 -16.33 11.85
C THR A 49 -34.43 -16.17 12.71
N ILE A 50 -34.60 -16.01 14.02
CA ILE A 50 -33.46 -15.88 14.95
C ILE A 50 -32.73 -17.21 15.08
N ALA A 51 -33.46 -18.32 15.16
CA ALA A 51 -32.87 -19.66 15.20
C ALA A 51 -32.02 -19.95 13.94
N ASP A 52 -32.47 -19.55 12.76
CA ASP A 52 -31.69 -19.67 11.52
C ASP A 52 -30.40 -18.81 11.59
N LYS A 53 -30.50 -17.59 12.12
CA LYS A 53 -29.33 -16.71 12.32
C LYS A 53 -28.32 -17.30 13.32
N VAL A 54 -28.80 -17.94 14.38
CA VAL A 54 -27.96 -18.67 15.35
C VAL A 54 -27.23 -19.81 14.64
N ASP A 55 -27.95 -20.64 13.88
CA ASP A 55 -27.37 -21.76 13.15
C ASP A 55 -26.33 -21.31 12.10
N ASP A 56 -26.57 -20.20 11.39
CA ASP A 56 -25.62 -19.62 10.44
C ASP A 56 -24.34 -19.11 11.14
N THR A 57 -24.50 -18.43 12.27
CA THR A 57 -23.38 -17.91 13.06
C THR A 57 -22.54 -19.05 13.64
N PHE A 58 -23.20 -20.07 14.18
CA PHE A 58 -22.56 -21.27 14.69
C PHE A 58 -21.90 -22.10 13.58
N GLY A 59 -22.54 -22.20 12.42
CA GLY A 59 -21.98 -22.83 11.22
C GLY A 59 -20.70 -22.14 10.73
N THR A 60 -20.67 -20.80 10.77
CA THR A 60 -19.48 -20.02 10.46
C THR A 60 -18.36 -20.26 11.47
N LEU A 61 -18.67 -20.32 12.77
CA LEU A 61 -17.72 -20.67 13.82
C LEU A 61 -17.13 -22.08 13.60
N LYS A 62 -17.98 -23.05 13.28
CA LYS A 62 -17.56 -24.42 12.96
C LYS A 62 -16.65 -24.49 11.74
N ALA A 63 -16.96 -23.75 10.68
CA ALA A 63 -16.10 -23.68 9.50
C ALA A 63 -14.71 -23.10 9.83
N LYS A 64 -14.66 -22.04 10.65
CA LYS A 64 -13.38 -21.47 11.12
C LYS A 64 -12.61 -22.42 12.03
N TYR A 65 -13.31 -23.18 12.88
CA TYR A 65 -12.70 -24.20 13.71
C TYR A 65 -12.05 -25.32 12.88
N LEU A 66 -12.70 -25.76 11.79
CA LEU A 66 -12.13 -26.75 10.88
C LEU A 66 -10.86 -26.25 10.18
N ASN A 67 -10.77 -24.96 9.90
CA ASN A 67 -9.58 -24.36 9.29
C ASN A 67 -8.44 -24.15 10.28
N ASN A 68 -8.73 -23.74 11.53
CA ASN A 68 -7.71 -23.44 12.53
C ASN A 68 -8.15 -23.84 13.95
N GLN A 69 -7.94 -25.12 14.28
CA GLN A 69 -8.40 -25.72 15.53
C GLN A 69 -7.70 -25.15 16.76
N GLU A 70 -6.42 -24.82 16.66
CA GLU A 70 -5.62 -24.36 17.80
C GLU A 70 -6.07 -22.97 18.27
N LYS A 71 -6.30 -22.07 17.32
CA LYS A 71 -6.72 -20.69 17.59
C LYS A 71 -8.20 -20.57 17.92
N VAL A 72 -9.04 -21.33 17.21
CA VAL A 72 -10.51 -21.20 17.33
C VAL A 72 -11.08 -22.13 18.41
N GLY A 73 -10.35 -23.17 18.82
CA GLY A 73 -10.80 -24.16 19.81
C GLY A 73 -11.37 -23.56 21.10
N PRO A 74 -10.68 -22.63 21.79
CA PRO A 74 -11.21 -22.02 23.02
C PRO A 74 -12.53 -21.27 22.81
N PHE A 75 -12.67 -20.57 21.67
CA PHE A 75 -13.89 -19.84 21.32
C PHE A 75 -15.01 -20.79 20.91
N PHE A 76 -14.69 -21.85 20.17
CA PHE A 76 -15.65 -22.85 19.71
C PHE A 76 -16.21 -23.68 20.87
N ASN A 77 -15.37 -24.11 21.82
CA ASN A 77 -15.81 -24.84 23.00
C ASN A 77 -16.80 -24.00 23.84
N LYS A 78 -16.53 -22.70 23.99
CA LYS A 78 -17.46 -21.79 24.67
C LYS A 78 -18.74 -21.52 23.87
N ALA A 79 -18.65 -21.45 22.55
CA ALA A 79 -19.83 -21.36 21.69
C ALA A 79 -20.72 -22.62 21.79
N GLU A 80 -20.10 -23.81 21.91
CA GLU A 80 -20.81 -25.08 22.08
C GLU A 80 -21.50 -25.17 23.44
N GLU A 81 -20.83 -24.74 24.51
CA GLU A 81 -21.39 -24.62 25.86
C GLU A 81 -22.64 -23.74 25.86
N VAL A 82 -22.54 -22.52 25.30
CA VAL A 82 -23.68 -21.59 25.17
C VAL A 82 -24.82 -22.23 24.38
N SER A 83 -24.52 -22.79 23.20
CA SER A 83 -25.58 -23.36 22.36
C SER A 83 -26.26 -24.56 23.00
N SER A 84 -25.53 -25.36 23.78
CA SER A 84 -26.09 -26.46 24.55
C SER A 84 -27.05 -25.96 25.63
N GLU A 85 -26.63 -24.96 26.42
CA GLU A 85 -27.45 -24.35 27.47
C GLU A 85 -28.71 -23.68 26.90
N SER A 86 -28.58 -22.94 25.80
CA SER A 86 -29.71 -22.31 25.10
C SER A 86 -30.69 -23.36 24.59
N LYS A 87 -30.22 -24.44 23.95
CA LYS A 87 -31.10 -25.52 23.44
C LYS A 87 -31.84 -26.23 24.57
N GLU A 88 -31.18 -26.51 25.68
CA GLU A 88 -31.80 -27.15 26.84
C GLU A 88 -32.91 -26.27 27.44
N LEU A 89 -32.64 -24.97 27.59
CA LEU A 89 -33.62 -24.01 28.09
C LEU A 89 -34.81 -23.83 27.13
N VAL A 90 -34.57 -23.70 25.82
CA VAL A 90 -35.63 -23.63 24.82
C VAL A 90 -36.48 -24.91 24.83
N SER A 91 -35.85 -26.08 24.93
CA SER A 91 -36.56 -27.36 25.06
C SER A 91 -37.45 -27.41 26.30
N TYR A 92 -36.95 -26.92 27.43
CA TYR A 92 -37.73 -26.80 28.66
C TYR A 92 -38.93 -25.87 28.50
N ILE A 93 -38.75 -24.67 27.95
CA ILE A 93 -39.85 -23.72 27.75
C ILE A 93 -40.89 -24.31 26.78
N SER A 94 -40.46 -24.96 25.69
CA SER A 94 -41.36 -25.64 24.75
C SER A 94 -42.15 -26.78 25.41
N LYS A 95 -41.51 -27.60 26.25
CA LYS A 95 -42.20 -28.64 27.04
C LYS A 95 -43.18 -28.03 28.04
N LEU A 96 -42.82 -26.91 28.67
CA LEU A 96 -43.71 -26.20 29.60
C LEU A 96 -44.92 -25.62 28.85
N LYS A 97 -44.74 -25.04 27.66
CA LYS A 97 -45.84 -24.59 26.78
C LYS A 97 -46.81 -25.76 26.47
N ALA A 98 -46.28 -26.92 26.08
CA ALA A 98 -47.09 -28.10 25.81
C ALA A 98 -47.87 -28.60 27.04
N ARG A 99 -47.25 -28.57 28.23
CA ARG A 99 -47.92 -28.92 29.48
C ARG A 99 -49.02 -27.92 29.87
N CYS A 100 -48.79 -26.62 29.67
CA CYS A 100 -49.80 -25.59 29.86
C CYS A 100 -51.01 -25.81 28.94
N MET A 101 -50.77 -26.14 27.66
CA MET A 101 -51.85 -26.48 26.72
C MET A 101 -52.64 -27.73 27.16
N ALA A 102 -51.94 -28.78 27.60
CA ALA A 102 -52.57 -30.01 28.10
C ALA A 102 -53.40 -29.77 29.37
N ALA A 103 -52.91 -28.93 30.29
CA ALA A 103 -53.60 -28.56 31.52
C ALA A 103 -54.89 -27.76 31.23
N SER A 104 -54.84 -26.82 30.29
CA SER A 104 -56.01 -26.03 29.88
C SER A 104 -57.09 -26.85 29.17
N GLU A 105 -56.71 -27.82 28.32
CA GLU A 105 -57.69 -28.71 27.67
C GLU A 105 -58.14 -29.88 28.57
N LYS A 106 -57.64 -29.98 29.81
CA LYS A 106 -57.97 -31.03 30.81
C LYS A 106 -57.84 -32.44 30.23
N THR A 107 -56.85 -32.67 29.37
CA THR A 107 -56.60 -33.97 28.76
C THR A 107 -55.81 -34.84 29.74
N LEU A 108 -56.53 -35.57 30.60
CA LEU A 108 -56.00 -36.54 31.55
C LEU A 108 -56.05 -37.94 30.94
N GLU A 109 -54.94 -38.69 30.95
CA GLU A 109 -54.95 -40.13 30.67
C GLU A 109 -55.34 -40.94 31.91
N GLU A 110 -55.72 -42.21 31.73
CA GLU A 110 -56.24 -43.14 32.77
C GLU A 110 -55.29 -43.33 33.99
N GLN A 111 -54.08 -42.77 33.96
CA GLN A 111 -53.05 -42.84 35.00
C GLN A 111 -52.73 -41.51 35.70
N GLU A 112 -53.61 -40.50 35.63
CA GLU A 112 -53.47 -39.17 36.29
C GLU A 112 -52.33 -38.26 35.77
N GLU A 113 -51.53 -38.70 34.80
CA GLU A 113 -50.51 -37.85 34.15
C GLU A 113 -51.07 -37.01 32.98
N LEU A 114 -50.59 -35.77 32.84
CA LEU A 114 -50.93 -34.88 31.72
C LEU A 114 -50.37 -35.43 30.41
N ASN A 115 -51.21 -35.71 29.41
CA ASN A 115 -50.75 -36.10 28.07
C ASN A 115 -50.25 -34.86 27.28
N PHE A 116 -49.06 -34.38 27.63
CA PHE A 116 -48.41 -33.26 26.95
C PHE A 116 -47.79 -33.65 25.59
N SER A 117 -47.52 -34.94 25.38
CA SER A 117 -46.95 -35.48 24.13
C SER A 117 -47.82 -35.18 22.91
N LYS A 118 -49.14 -35.03 23.09
CA LYS A 118 -50.07 -34.61 22.03
C LYS A 118 -49.80 -33.17 21.53
N TYR A 119 -49.24 -32.31 22.37
CA TYR A 119 -49.06 -30.88 22.11
C TYR A 119 -47.60 -30.50 21.82
N TYR A 120 -46.68 -31.46 21.91
CA TYR A 120 -45.25 -31.27 21.69
C TYR A 120 -44.79 -32.07 20.48
N GLY A 121 -43.93 -31.48 19.67
CA GLY A 121 -43.41 -32.11 18.47
C GLY A 121 -42.06 -31.53 18.05
N VAL A 122 -41.59 -31.97 16.90
CA VAL A 122 -40.34 -31.50 16.30
C VAL A 122 -40.66 -31.01 14.89
N ASP A 123 -40.11 -29.86 14.50
CA ASP A 123 -40.29 -29.29 13.18
C ASP A 123 -39.42 -29.99 12.12
N ASN A 124 -39.52 -29.54 10.85
CA ASN A 124 -38.75 -30.11 9.75
C ASN A 124 -37.23 -29.94 9.90
N ASN A 125 -36.78 -29.02 10.77
CA ASN A 125 -35.38 -28.71 11.02
C ASN A 125 -34.86 -29.41 12.28
N GLY A 126 -35.67 -30.27 12.91
CA GLY A 126 -35.28 -30.96 14.13
C GLY A 126 -35.41 -30.13 15.41
N ARG A 127 -36.12 -28.99 15.37
CA ARG A 127 -36.30 -28.08 16.52
C ARG A 127 -37.61 -28.36 17.25
N ASP A 128 -37.56 -28.25 18.57
CA ASP A 128 -38.71 -28.41 19.44
C ASP A 128 -39.81 -27.39 19.14
N THR A 129 -41.03 -27.88 18.96
CA THR A 129 -42.20 -27.06 18.63
C THR A 129 -43.43 -27.54 19.41
N VAL A 130 -44.44 -26.68 19.47
CA VAL A 130 -45.72 -26.97 20.12
C VAL A 130 -46.87 -26.80 19.15
N LEU A 131 -47.98 -27.47 19.42
CA LEU A 131 -49.19 -27.34 18.62
C LEU A 131 -49.60 -25.87 18.50
N ASN A 132 -49.87 -25.43 17.27
CA ASN A 132 -50.25 -24.04 17.03
C ASN A 132 -51.52 -23.69 17.84
N LEU A 133 -51.50 -22.53 18.50
CA LEU A 133 -52.60 -22.03 19.34
C LEU A 133 -53.93 -21.98 18.58
N GLU A 134 -53.92 -21.78 17.25
CA GLU A 134 -55.12 -21.80 16.41
C GLU A 134 -55.96 -23.08 16.62
N TYR A 135 -55.32 -24.24 16.77
CA TYR A 135 -55.97 -25.55 16.90
C TYR A 135 -56.43 -25.89 18.32
N ILE A 136 -56.09 -25.08 19.33
CA ILE A 136 -56.54 -25.29 20.71
C ILE A 136 -58.01 -24.89 20.85
N THR A 137 -58.81 -25.73 21.47
CA THR A 137 -60.27 -25.48 21.59
C THR A 137 -60.62 -24.45 22.67
N ILE A 138 -59.95 -24.52 23.82
CA ILE A 138 -60.21 -23.66 24.98
C ILE A 138 -59.00 -22.72 25.20
N LYS A 139 -59.10 -21.48 24.72
CA LYS A 139 -58.01 -20.49 24.72
C LYS A 139 -58.08 -19.48 25.86
N ASP A 140 -59.28 -19.30 26.41
CA ASP A 140 -59.62 -18.39 27.51
C ASP A 140 -59.53 -19.03 28.90
N GLU A 141 -59.18 -20.32 28.97
CA GLU A 141 -58.98 -21.02 30.25
C GLU A 141 -57.78 -20.44 31.01
N TYR A 142 -58.03 -19.99 32.24
CA TYR A 142 -57.04 -19.43 33.14
C TYR A 142 -56.96 -20.18 34.47
N MET A 143 -58.02 -20.86 34.92
CA MET A 143 -58.08 -21.45 36.27
C MET A 143 -57.16 -22.68 36.40
N ALA A 144 -57.26 -23.63 35.46
CA ALA A 144 -56.40 -24.81 35.43
C ALA A 144 -54.92 -24.43 35.23
N LEU A 145 -54.68 -23.41 34.40
CA LEU A 145 -53.34 -22.89 34.13
C LEU A 145 -52.75 -22.20 35.36
N THR A 146 -53.53 -21.39 36.07
CA THR A 146 -53.12 -20.72 37.31
C THR A 146 -52.78 -21.74 38.38
N ALA A 147 -53.63 -22.76 38.58
CA ALA A 147 -53.35 -23.84 39.53
C ALA A 147 -52.08 -24.61 39.20
N TYR A 148 -51.76 -24.76 37.91
CA TYR A 148 -50.58 -25.47 37.43
C TYR A 148 -49.29 -24.64 37.50
N MET A 149 -49.35 -23.34 37.19
CA MET A 149 -48.18 -22.47 37.07
C MET A 149 -47.83 -21.72 38.36
N VAL A 150 -48.84 -21.31 39.13
CA VAL A 150 -48.71 -20.43 40.31
C VAL A 150 -49.24 -21.13 41.56
N GLY A 151 -50.28 -21.96 41.44
CA GLY A 151 -50.94 -22.62 42.56
C GLY A 151 -52.03 -21.74 43.19
N SER A 152 -52.39 -22.03 44.44
CA SER A 152 -53.54 -21.40 45.09
C SER A 152 -53.28 -20.04 45.73
N ASP A 153 -52.01 -19.64 45.91
CA ASP A 153 -51.62 -18.37 46.54
C ASP A 153 -50.67 -17.56 45.64
N PRO A 154 -51.10 -16.41 45.09
CA PRO A 154 -50.26 -15.52 44.30
C PRO A 154 -49.01 -15.00 45.03
N HIS A 155 -49.07 -14.85 46.35
CA HIS A 155 -47.95 -14.32 47.15
C HIS A 155 -46.92 -15.39 47.48
N ASN A 156 -47.28 -16.67 47.29
CA ASN A 156 -46.41 -17.81 47.50
C ASN A 156 -46.57 -18.83 46.36
N PRO A 157 -46.06 -18.49 45.14
CA PRO A 157 -46.21 -19.34 43.98
C PRO A 157 -45.52 -20.69 44.17
N ILE A 158 -46.15 -21.75 43.67
CA ILE A 158 -45.60 -23.11 43.69
C ILE A 158 -44.29 -23.20 42.91
N GLY A 159 -43.35 -23.96 43.44
CA GLY A 159 -42.05 -24.23 42.80
C GLY A 159 -41.13 -24.99 43.75
N ALA A 160 -40.07 -25.60 43.20
CA ALA A 160 -39.16 -26.42 43.98
C ALA A 160 -38.47 -25.67 45.15
N ASN A 161 -38.25 -26.37 46.27
CA ASN A 161 -37.65 -25.86 47.51
C ASN A 161 -36.23 -25.30 47.27
N GLU A 162 -35.81 -24.34 48.12
CA GLU A 162 -34.49 -23.65 48.04
C GLU A 162 -33.28 -24.60 47.98
N ASP A 163 -33.36 -25.77 48.64
CA ASP A 163 -32.25 -26.74 48.74
C ASP A 163 -31.96 -27.52 47.44
N TRP A 164 -32.94 -27.68 46.52
CA TRP A 164 -32.74 -28.44 45.28
C TRP A 164 -31.81 -27.71 44.30
N TYR A 165 -31.75 -26.38 44.38
CA TYR A 165 -31.03 -25.52 43.45
C TYR A 165 -29.56 -25.28 43.82
N ALA A 166 -29.13 -25.62 45.03
CA ALA A 166 -27.77 -25.36 45.52
C ALA A 166 -26.69 -26.31 44.96
N ASN A 167 -27.07 -27.39 44.24
CA ASN A 167 -26.13 -28.34 43.65
C ASN A 167 -25.90 -28.03 42.16
N ALA A 168 -24.91 -27.15 41.91
CA ALA A 168 -24.66 -26.46 40.64
C ALA A 168 -24.30 -27.33 39.41
N ASN A 169 -24.28 -28.66 39.47
CA ASN A 169 -23.59 -29.47 38.45
C ASN A 169 -24.45 -30.44 37.63
N ASN A 170 -25.78 -30.32 37.59
CA ASN A 170 -26.57 -31.14 36.65
C ASN A 170 -27.89 -30.48 36.25
N ILE A 171 -27.91 -29.89 35.06
CA ILE A 171 -29.15 -29.48 34.36
C ILE A 171 -29.95 -30.73 33.91
N ALA A 172 -29.28 -31.88 33.75
CA ALA A 172 -29.84 -33.19 33.39
C ALA A 172 -30.79 -33.86 34.42
N LYS A 173 -31.24 -33.17 35.48
CA LYS A 173 -32.13 -33.72 36.53
C LYS A 173 -33.45 -32.95 36.69
N TRP A 174 -33.95 -32.34 35.61
CA TRP A 174 -35.28 -31.69 35.60
C TRP A 174 -36.42 -32.70 35.39
N SER A 175 -36.44 -33.86 36.09
CA SER A 175 -37.48 -34.90 35.92
C SER A 175 -38.30 -35.36 37.16
N GLU A 176 -38.41 -34.62 38.26
CA GLU A 176 -39.25 -35.00 39.42
C GLU A 176 -40.01 -33.79 40.01
N GLU A 177 -41.19 -34.05 40.56
CA GLU A 177 -42.28 -33.11 40.91
C GLU A 177 -41.86 -31.74 41.48
N GLY A 178 -42.47 -30.66 40.96
CA GLY A 178 -42.19 -29.26 41.36
C GLY A 178 -41.38 -28.42 40.36
N GLN A 179 -41.06 -29.00 39.19
CA GLN A 179 -40.22 -28.39 38.15
C GLN A 179 -40.96 -27.53 37.14
N TRP A 180 -42.25 -27.75 36.94
CA TRP A 180 -43.02 -27.13 35.86
C TRP A 180 -43.93 -26.03 36.42
N SER A 181 -43.33 -24.93 36.87
CA SER A 181 -44.04 -23.78 37.43
C SER A 181 -43.43 -22.45 36.99
N ALA A 182 -44.15 -21.34 37.21
CA ALA A 182 -43.68 -20.00 36.89
C ALA A 182 -42.39 -19.63 37.66
N LYS A 183 -42.28 -20.05 38.93
CA LYS A 183 -41.09 -19.82 39.76
C LYS A 183 -39.86 -20.59 39.26
N SER A 184 -40.06 -21.84 38.83
CA SER A 184 -39.00 -22.68 38.25
C SER A 184 -38.55 -22.14 36.89
N LEU A 185 -39.48 -21.64 36.07
CA LEU A 185 -39.17 -20.96 34.81
C LEU A 185 -38.32 -19.71 35.01
N ARG A 186 -38.70 -18.83 35.95
CA ARG A 186 -37.92 -17.63 36.29
C ARG A 186 -36.48 -18.00 36.68
N ARG A 187 -36.31 -18.96 37.58
CA ARG A 187 -34.99 -19.41 38.03
C ARG A 187 -34.15 -20.00 36.90
N ALA A 188 -34.77 -20.75 35.99
CA ALA A 188 -34.08 -21.28 34.81
C ALA A 188 -33.53 -20.15 33.92
N LEU A 189 -34.30 -19.09 33.73
CA LEU A 189 -33.88 -17.92 32.96
C LEU A 189 -32.80 -17.09 33.70
N GLU A 190 -32.92 -16.91 35.01
CA GLU A 190 -31.89 -16.23 35.83
C GLU A 190 -30.56 -17.00 35.83
N LYS A 191 -30.62 -18.33 35.92
CA LYS A 191 -29.43 -19.18 35.82
C LYS A 191 -28.76 -19.04 34.47
N TYR A 192 -29.51 -19.16 33.38
CA TYR A 192 -28.97 -18.99 32.02
C TYR A 192 -28.32 -17.62 31.82
N ARG A 193 -28.94 -16.55 32.33
CA ARG A 193 -28.35 -15.21 32.35
C ARG A 193 -26.99 -15.22 33.05
N ASP A 194 -26.92 -15.79 34.25
CA ASP A 194 -25.70 -15.78 35.06
C ASP A 194 -24.60 -16.65 34.45
N ASP A 195 -24.94 -17.81 33.88
CA ASP A 195 -24.02 -18.71 33.19
C ASP A 195 -23.40 -17.99 31.97
N ILE A 196 -24.23 -17.33 31.15
CA ILE A 196 -23.75 -16.54 30.01
C ILE A 196 -22.86 -15.36 30.46
N LEU A 197 -23.27 -14.60 31.47
CA LEU A 197 -22.51 -13.44 31.94
C LEU A 197 -21.12 -13.82 32.48
N ASN A 198 -20.96 -15.06 32.96
CA ASN A 198 -19.72 -15.59 33.50
C ASN A 198 -18.81 -16.21 32.43
N ILE A 199 -19.17 -16.17 31.15
CA ILE A 199 -18.33 -16.69 30.07
C ILE A 199 -17.04 -15.89 29.98
N LYS A 200 -15.94 -16.64 30.04
CA LYS A 200 -14.60 -16.13 29.81
C LYS A 200 -13.87 -17.02 28.82
N VAL A 201 -13.14 -16.39 27.92
CA VAL A 201 -12.35 -17.10 26.91
C VAL A 201 -10.91 -16.68 27.06
N LEU A 202 -10.02 -17.65 27.22
CA LEU A 202 -8.58 -17.44 27.13
C LEU A 202 -8.18 -17.60 25.67
N ASP A 203 -7.66 -16.53 25.07
CA ASP A 203 -7.09 -16.57 23.73
C ASP A 203 -5.74 -17.31 23.76
N ILE A 204 -5.25 -17.76 22.60
CA ILE A 204 -3.97 -18.48 22.47
C ILE A 204 -2.76 -17.65 22.97
N ASP A 205 -2.92 -16.32 23.00
CA ASP A 205 -1.92 -15.37 23.49
C ASP A 205 -1.99 -15.15 25.02
N GLY A 206 -2.84 -15.91 25.73
CA GLY A 206 -3.04 -15.78 27.18
C GLY A 206 -3.91 -14.59 27.62
N ASN A 207 -4.54 -13.89 26.67
CA ASN A 207 -5.44 -12.78 26.96
C ASN A 207 -6.83 -13.27 27.38
N GLU A 208 -7.28 -12.89 28.57
CA GLU A 208 -8.64 -13.17 29.06
C GLU A 208 -9.62 -12.19 28.41
N ARG A 209 -10.57 -12.74 27.66
CA ARG A 209 -11.69 -11.98 27.10
C ARG A 209 -12.95 -12.25 27.90
N VAL A 210 -13.55 -11.17 28.33
CA VAL A 210 -14.84 -11.15 29.03
C VAL A 210 -15.88 -10.44 28.17
N ILE A 211 -17.15 -10.71 28.44
CA ILE A 211 -18.27 -10.06 27.75
C ILE A 211 -18.16 -8.52 27.91
N PRO A 212 -18.30 -7.74 26.82
CA PRO A 212 -18.27 -6.28 26.88
C PRO A 212 -19.39 -5.72 27.76
N GLU A 213 -19.15 -4.61 28.46
CA GLU A 213 -20.12 -4.00 29.37
C GLU A 213 -21.47 -3.66 28.72
N GLN A 214 -21.47 -3.28 27.44
CA GLN A 214 -22.70 -3.04 26.68
C GLN A 214 -23.53 -4.31 26.50
N LEU A 215 -22.88 -5.44 26.19
CA LEU A 215 -23.56 -6.72 26.03
C LEU A 215 -24.04 -7.26 27.38
N LYS A 216 -23.25 -7.11 28.45
CA LYS A 216 -23.69 -7.45 29.81
C LYS A 216 -24.97 -6.71 30.19
N LYS A 217 -25.01 -5.39 29.94
CA LYS A 217 -26.19 -4.56 30.24
C LYS A 217 -27.42 -5.04 29.46
N SER A 218 -27.26 -5.31 28.16
CA SER A 218 -28.34 -5.85 27.30
C SER A 218 -28.91 -7.15 27.85
N ILE A 219 -28.04 -8.10 28.22
CA ILE A 219 -28.43 -9.40 28.77
C ILE A 219 -29.13 -9.23 30.13
N ILE A 220 -28.62 -8.38 31.02
CA ILE A 220 -29.22 -8.12 32.34
C ILE A 220 -30.63 -7.51 32.19
N GLU A 221 -30.78 -6.53 31.31
CA GLU A 221 -32.09 -5.90 31.05
C GLU A 221 -33.08 -6.89 30.43
N ARG A 222 -32.62 -7.76 29.52
CA ARG A 222 -33.46 -8.78 28.86
C ARG A 222 -34.00 -9.82 29.83
N PHE A 223 -33.19 -10.27 30.79
CA PHE A 223 -33.56 -11.25 31.82
C PHE A 223 -33.80 -10.58 33.19
N SER A 224 -34.55 -9.48 33.17
CA SER A 224 -35.03 -8.77 34.36
C SER A 224 -36.44 -9.23 34.72
N PHE A 225 -36.63 -9.69 35.96
CA PHE A 225 -37.89 -10.24 36.47
C PHE A 225 -38.31 -9.46 37.72
N GLU A 226 -38.46 -8.15 37.55
CA GLU A 226 -38.90 -7.26 38.63
C GLU A 226 -40.38 -7.49 38.96
N ASN A 227 -40.75 -7.20 40.21
CA ASN A 227 -42.15 -7.24 40.63
C ASN A 227 -42.92 -6.07 39.99
N GLU A 228 -44.20 -6.29 39.71
CA GLU A 228 -45.08 -5.30 39.09
C GLU A 228 -46.00 -4.65 40.13
N ILE A 229 -46.27 -3.35 39.97
CA ILE A 229 -47.24 -2.67 40.84
C ILE A 229 -48.61 -2.72 40.18
N GLU A 230 -49.47 -3.61 40.63
CA GLU A 230 -50.86 -3.69 40.19
C GLU A 230 -51.78 -3.11 41.27
N ASN A 231 -52.61 -2.12 40.91
CA ASN A 231 -53.57 -1.49 41.82
C ASN A 231 -52.97 -0.97 43.15
N GLY A 232 -51.67 -0.63 43.16
CA GLY A 232 -50.94 -0.14 44.33
C GLY A 232 -50.38 -1.24 45.25
N VAL A 233 -50.44 -2.50 44.84
CA VAL A 233 -49.85 -3.66 45.55
C VAL A 233 -48.69 -4.21 44.72
N ASP A 234 -47.62 -4.61 45.40
CA ASP A 234 -46.47 -5.28 44.78
C ASP A 234 -46.85 -6.74 44.45
N VAL A 235 -46.82 -7.08 43.16
CA VAL A 235 -47.18 -8.40 42.63
C VAL A 235 -45.92 -9.07 42.11
N LEU A 236 -45.66 -10.29 42.58
CA LEU A 236 -44.54 -11.11 42.11
C LEU A 236 -44.64 -11.33 40.59
N TRP A 237 -43.51 -11.33 39.90
CA TRP A 237 -43.43 -11.56 38.45
C TRP A 237 -44.19 -12.82 38.01
N GLU A 238 -44.09 -13.90 38.78
CA GLU A 238 -44.79 -15.17 38.54
C GLU A 238 -46.31 -15.00 38.56
N ALA A 239 -46.83 -14.21 39.49
CA ALA A 239 -48.26 -13.96 39.61
C ALA A 239 -48.73 -13.01 38.51
N ALA A 240 -48.02 -11.90 38.27
CA ALA A 240 -48.38 -10.91 37.25
C ALA A 240 -48.51 -11.52 35.84
N ASN A 241 -47.65 -12.51 35.53
CA ASN A 241 -47.59 -13.09 34.19
C ASN A 241 -48.42 -14.38 34.01
N PHE A 242 -48.75 -15.09 35.10
CA PHE A 242 -49.37 -16.43 35.02
C PHE A 242 -50.59 -16.65 35.95
N TYR A 243 -50.92 -15.73 36.86
CA TYR A 243 -52.08 -15.84 37.75
C TYR A 243 -53.31 -15.15 37.15
N ASP A 244 -54.41 -15.87 36.99
CA ASP A 244 -55.64 -15.40 36.33
C ASP A 244 -55.42 -14.89 34.88
N VAL A 245 -54.32 -15.33 34.24
CA VAL A 245 -53.98 -15.00 32.85
C VAL A 245 -54.44 -16.13 31.92
N PRO A 246 -55.19 -15.84 30.83
CA PRO A 246 -55.67 -16.85 29.90
C PRO A 246 -54.53 -17.49 29.09
N LEU A 247 -54.68 -18.75 28.71
CA LEU A 247 -53.74 -19.50 27.86
C LEU A 247 -53.32 -18.72 26.60
N ALA A 248 -54.27 -18.03 25.97
CA ALA A 248 -54.01 -17.21 24.78
C ALA A 248 -52.96 -16.12 24.98
N ALA A 249 -52.79 -15.59 26.19
CA ALA A 249 -51.78 -14.58 26.51
C ALA A 249 -50.47 -15.22 27.00
N VAL A 250 -50.55 -16.31 27.77
CA VAL A 250 -49.38 -17.02 28.30
C VAL A 250 -48.51 -17.62 27.19
N MET A 251 -49.12 -18.17 26.13
CA MET A 251 -48.35 -18.79 25.03
C MET A 251 -47.42 -17.79 24.30
N PRO A 252 -47.91 -16.62 23.80
CA PRO A 252 -47.08 -15.55 23.27
C PRO A 252 -45.97 -15.10 24.21
N LEU A 253 -46.26 -14.97 25.50
CA LEU A 253 -45.28 -14.54 26.49
C LEU A 253 -44.12 -15.55 26.58
N MET A 254 -44.43 -16.85 26.65
CA MET A 254 -43.41 -17.90 26.65
C MET A 254 -42.63 -17.97 25.33
N THR A 255 -43.28 -17.71 24.18
CA THR A 255 -42.58 -17.59 22.89
C THR A 255 -41.60 -16.42 22.90
N LYS A 256 -41.99 -15.28 23.49
CA LYS A 256 -41.09 -14.13 23.66
C LYS A 256 -39.89 -14.49 24.53
N MET A 257 -40.07 -15.27 25.59
CA MET A 257 -38.93 -15.76 26.40
C MET A 257 -37.98 -16.67 25.60
N ILE A 258 -38.51 -17.54 24.73
CA ILE A 258 -37.67 -18.34 23.82
C ILE A 258 -36.87 -17.42 22.87
N ILE A 259 -37.51 -16.40 22.30
CA ILE A 259 -36.86 -15.40 21.46
C ILE A 259 -35.73 -14.70 22.21
N ASP A 260 -35.96 -14.28 23.46
CA ASP A 260 -34.94 -13.64 24.29
C ASP A 260 -33.71 -14.54 24.52
N VAL A 261 -33.95 -15.83 24.75
CA VAL A 261 -32.88 -16.84 24.92
C VAL A 261 -32.06 -16.96 23.63
N GLN A 262 -32.72 -17.08 22.48
CA GLN A 262 -32.07 -17.21 21.18
C GLN A 262 -31.36 -15.93 20.73
N ASP A 263 -31.91 -14.75 21.03
CA ASP A 263 -31.25 -13.47 20.75
C ASP A 263 -29.99 -13.29 21.62
N ALA A 264 -30.06 -13.67 22.90
CA ALA A 264 -28.89 -13.67 23.78
C ALA A 264 -27.82 -14.64 23.29
N GLU A 265 -28.20 -15.85 22.86
CA GLU A 265 -27.30 -16.82 22.21
C GLU A 265 -26.63 -16.19 20.98
N ALA A 266 -27.43 -15.61 20.06
CA ALA A 266 -26.92 -15.00 18.84
C ALA A 266 -25.92 -13.86 19.11
N GLU A 267 -26.20 -12.99 20.08
CA GLU A 267 -25.32 -11.89 20.47
C GLU A 267 -23.98 -12.40 21.03
N VAL A 268 -24.02 -13.42 21.89
CA VAL A 268 -22.83 -14.05 22.48
C VAL A 268 -22.02 -14.77 21.41
N LEU A 269 -22.65 -15.54 20.53
CA LEU A 269 -21.99 -16.21 19.40
C LEU A 269 -21.34 -15.20 18.45
N THR A 270 -22.01 -14.07 18.18
CA THR A 270 -21.46 -12.99 17.35
C THR A 270 -20.24 -12.35 18.02
N TRP A 271 -20.28 -12.13 19.34
CA TRP A 271 -19.15 -11.64 20.11
C TRP A 271 -17.96 -12.61 20.07
N LEU A 272 -18.20 -13.92 20.25
CA LEU A 272 -17.18 -14.97 20.13
C LEU A 272 -16.57 -15.00 18.72
N LEU A 273 -17.40 -14.88 17.67
CA LEU A 273 -16.97 -14.84 16.28
C LEU A 273 -16.12 -13.59 15.96
N GLY A 274 -16.55 -12.41 16.40
CA GLY A 274 -15.77 -11.18 16.30
C GLY A 274 -14.43 -11.28 17.07
N GLY A 275 -14.41 -12.10 18.12
CA GLY A 275 -13.21 -12.44 18.87
C GLY A 275 -12.11 -13.05 17.99
N ILE A 276 -12.50 -13.92 17.07
CA ILE A 276 -11.63 -14.61 16.10
C ILE A 276 -11.18 -13.65 14.98
N GLU A 277 -12.10 -12.80 14.49
CA GLU A 277 -11.84 -11.87 13.36
C GLU A 277 -10.97 -10.67 13.73
N ALA A 278 -10.96 -10.26 15.00
CA ALA A 278 -10.11 -9.19 15.50
C ALA A 278 -8.58 -9.46 15.33
N LYS A 279 -8.20 -10.65 14.86
CA LYS A 279 -6.84 -11.06 14.50
C LYS A 279 -6.56 -11.06 12.99
N SER A 280 -7.39 -10.43 12.14
CA SER A 280 -6.98 -10.03 10.79
C SER A 280 -5.73 -9.13 10.86
N LEU A 281 -4.88 -9.09 9.83
CA LEU A 281 -3.62 -8.35 9.88
C LEU A 281 -3.90 -6.87 10.20
N LYS A 282 -3.63 -6.46 11.44
CA LYS A 282 -3.84 -5.09 11.90
C LYS A 282 -2.55 -4.32 11.67
N PHE A 283 -2.56 -3.41 10.71
CA PHE A 283 -1.49 -2.45 10.54
C PHE A 283 -1.68 -1.32 11.56
N SER A 284 -0.71 -1.12 12.45
CA SER A 284 -0.80 -0.10 13.50
C SER A 284 -0.32 1.26 13.04
N GLU A 285 0.59 1.29 12.07
CA GLU A 285 1.22 2.52 11.56
C GLU A 285 1.12 2.59 10.04
N VAL A 286 1.04 3.83 9.53
CA VAL A 286 1.00 4.13 8.10
C VAL A 286 2.04 5.19 7.76
N MET A 287 2.74 5.00 6.64
CA MET A 287 3.70 5.97 6.12
C MET A 287 3.57 6.14 4.61
N PRO A 288 3.77 7.35 4.07
CA PRO A 288 3.81 7.55 2.62
C PRO A 288 5.13 7.00 2.05
N LEU A 289 5.04 6.18 1.02
CA LEU A 289 6.17 5.68 0.23
C LEU A 289 6.17 6.36 -1.14
N VAL A 290 7.25 7.07 -1.47
CA VAL A 290 7.41 7.76 -2.76
C VAL A 290 8.44 7.01 -3.61
N ILE A 291 7.99 6.46 -4.74
CA ILE A 291 8.83 5.69 -5.66
C ILE A 291 9.00 6.50 -6.96
N PRO A 292 10.15 7.16 -7.18
CA PRO A 292 10.42 7.85 -8.45
C PRO A 292 10.54 6.84 -9.60
N GLN A 293 10.03 7.17 -10.80
CA GLN A 293 10.20 6.33 -11.99
C GLN A 293 11.64 6.35 -12.52
N SER A 294 12.35 7.47 -12.31
CA SER A 294 13.77 7.62 -12.62
C SER A 294 14.45 8.52 -11.58
N ASN A 295 15.63 8.11 -11.12
CA ASN A 295 16.47 8.91 -10.21
C ASN A 295 17.34 9.94 -10.95
N TYR A 296 17.34 9.93 -12.29
CA TYR A 296 18.07 10.89 -13.12
C TYR A 296 17.13 11.53 -14.12
N ILE A 297 16.95 12.85 -13.99
CA ILE A 297 16.00 13.63 -14.80
C ILE A 297 16.76 14.77 -15.47
N ILE A 298 16.62 14.86 -16.79
CA ILE A 298 17.27 15.91 -17.58
C ILE A 298 16.42 17.18 -17.49
N LYS A 299 17.07 18.35 -17.40
CA LYS A 299 16.38 19.64 -17.34
C LYS A 299 15.50 19.83 -18.58
N GLY A 300 14.19 19.97 -18.37
CA GLY A 300 13.19 20.08 -19.43
C GLY A 300 12.32 18.83 -19.60
N ASP A 301 12.69 17.73 -18.97
CA ASP A 301 11.89 16.50 -18.90
C ASP A 301 10.88 16.54 -17.74
N THR A 302 9.87 15.68 -17.77
CA THR A 302 8.81 15.57 -16.74
C THR A 302 9.18 14.56 -15.67
N ALA A 303 9.31 15.02 -14.42
CA ALA A 303 9.47 14.14 -13.27
C ALA A 303 8.17 13.38 -12.97
N ARG A 304 8.26 12.06 -12.78
CA ARG A 304 7.13 11.19 -12.41
C ARG A 304 7.49 10.34 -11.20
N ALA A 305 6.58 10.21 -10.26
CA ALA A 305 6.73 9.37 -9.08
C ALA A 305 5.38 8.77 -8.69
N ASN A 306 5.40 7.51 -8.26
CA ASN A 306 4.26 6.85 -7.65
C ASN A 306 4.28 7.14 -6.15
N ILE A 307 3.16 7.61 -5.62
CA ILE A 307 2.98 7.88 -4.19
C ILE A 307 2.01 6.84 -3.65
N LEU A 308 2.49 6.01 -2.74
CA LEU A 308 1.76 4.91 -2.12
C LEU A 308 1.63 5.18 -0.63
N LEU A 309 0.60 4.64 0.01
CA LEU A 309 0.52 4.56 1.47
C LEU A 309 0.90 3.14 1.87
N ALA A 310 2.02 3.00 2.59
CA ALA A 310 2.43 1.74 3.18
C ALA A 310 1.86 1.65 4.60
N ALA A 311 1.30 0.49 4.95
CA ALA A 311 0.80 0.20 6.28
C ALA A 311 1.62 -0.98 6.85
N PHE A 312 2.07 -0.89 8.10
CA PHE A 312 2.94 -1.88 8.74
C PHE A 312 2.66 -2.00 10.25
N ASP A 313 3.23 -3.02 10.88
CA ASP A 313 3.13 -3.30 12.31
C ASP A 313 4.55 -3.50 12.88
N PRO A 314 5.04 -2.63 13.78
CA PRO A 314 6.40 -2.72 14.33
C PRO A 314 6.57 -3.91 15.28
N THR A 315 5.48 -4.55 15.71
CA THR A 315 5.54 -5.75 16.55
C THR A 315 5.80 -7.03 15.75
N ARG A 316 5.58 -7.00 14.44
CA ARG A 316 5.74 -8.15 13.53
C ARG A 316 6.75 -7.81 12.44
N ILE A 317 8.03 -7.93 12.79
CA ILE A 317 9.14 -7.62 11.88
C ILE A 317 9.23 -8.71 10.80
N PRO A 318 9.12 -8.36 9.51
CA PRO A 318 9.24 -9.33 8.41
C PRO A 318 10.70 -9.75 8.20
N GLU A 319 10.90 -10.93 7.61
CA GLU A 319 12.20 -11.36 7.10
C GLU A 319 12.33 -10.98 5.62
N ILE A 320 13.43 -10.36 5.23
CA ILE A 320 13.66 -9.91 3.85
C ILE A 320 14.91 -10.58 3.30
N TYR A 321 14.78 -11.25 2.16
CA TYR A 321 15.89 -11.92 1.48
C TYR A 321 16.04 -11.33 0.07
N VAL A 322 17.28 -11.14 -0.37
CA VAL A 322 17.60 -10.63 -1.71
C VAL A 322 18.68 -11.49 -2.33
N GLU A 323 18.48 -11.89 -3.58
CA GLU A 323 19.48 -12.63 -4.34
C GLU A 323 20.71 -11.75 -4.61
N GLN A 324 21.91 -12.34 -4.54
CA GLN A 324 23.16 -11.62 -4.83
C GLN A 324 23.45 -11.52 -6.33
N ASP A 325 22.88 -12.42 -7.12
CA ASP A 325 23.05 -12.43 -8.56
C ASP A 325 22.10 -11.44 -9.25
N LYS A 326 22.58 -10.86 -10.35
CA LYS A 326 21.77 -9.95 -11.16
C LYS A 326 20.62 -10.74 -11.79
N TRP A 327 19.39 -10.25 -11.64
CA TRP A 327 18.21 -10.81 -12.28
C TRP A 327 18.35 -10.77 -13.82
N ASN A 328 18.09 -11.91 -14.45
CA ASN A 328 18.27 -12.13 -15.89
C ASN A 328 17.01 -11.79 -16.72
N GLY A 329 15.91 -11.42 -16.07
CA GLY A 329 14.64 -11.08 -16.73
C GLY A 329 13.77 -12.30 -17.08
N GLU A 330 14.14 -13.50 -16.66
CA GLU A 330 13.39 -14.73 -16.91
C GLU A 330 12.70 -15.18 -15.62
N ASP A 331 11.39 -15.41 -15.70
CA ASP A 331 10.49 -15.56 -14.57
C ASP A 331 9.98 -17.00 -14.55
N SER A 332 10.62 -17.91 -13.80
CA SER A 332 10.25 -19.33 -13.88
C SER A 332 10.44 -20.16 -12.60
N THR A 333 11.02 -19.61 -11.54
CA THR A 333 11.22 -20.37 -10.29
C THR A 333 10.93 -19.51 -9.07
N GLU A 334 10.31 -20.06 -8.03
CA GLU A 334 10.24 -19.42 -6.71
C GLU A 334 11.67 -19.21 -6.17
N ILE A 335 11.89 -18.11 -5.45
CA ILE A 335 13.21 -17.84 -4.86
C ILE A 335 13.48 -18.87 -3.77
N ASP A 336 14.54 -19.66 -3.93
CA ASP A 336 15.05 -20.51 -2.86
C ASP A 336 15.77 -19.65 -1.81
N TYR A 337 15.03 -19.27 -0.77
CA TYR A 337 15.53 -18.46 0.34
C TYR A 337 16.41 -19.26 1.31
N SER A 338 16.49 -20.59 1.22
CA SER A 338 17.17 -21.43 2.21
C SER A 338 18.68 -21.15 2.32
N ASN A 339 19.27 -20.65 1.24
CA ASN A 339 20.70 -20.33 1.15
C ASN A 339 20.99 -18.82 1.20
N LEU A 340 19.97 -17.98 1.40
CA LEU A 340 20.11 -16.52 1.45
C LEU A 340 20.19 -16.02 2.89
N GLU A 341 21.02 -15.00 3.11
CA GLU A 341 21.09 -14.30 4.39
C GLU A 341 19.99 -13.24 4.46
N ALA A 342 19.26 -13.20 5.59
CA ALA A 342 18.23 -12.20 5.82
C ALA A 342 18.87 -10.81 5.99
N LEU A 343 18.29 -9.80 5.35
CA LEU A 343 18.70 -8.42 5.54
C LEU A 343 18.41 -7.95 6.97
N PRO A 344 19.26 -7.08 7.54
CA PRO A 344 18.94 -6.43 8.80
C PRO A 344 17.72 -5.52 8.59
N VAL A 345 16.69 -5.74 9.41
CA VAL A 345 15.43 -4.99 9.39
C VAL A 345 15.35 -4.12 10.65
N ASP A 346 14.96 -2.86 10.50
CA ASP A 346 14.76 -1.95 11.65
C ASP A 346 13.42 -2.22 12.37
N GLY A 347 13.18 -1.51 13.49
CA GLY A 347 11.95 -1.67 14.29
C GLY A 347 10.66 -1.24 13.61
N ILE A 348 10.72 -0.80 12.34
CA ILE A 348 9.59 -0.36 11.51
C ILE A 348 9.40 -1.33 10.32
N GLY A 349 10.25 -2.37 10.21
CA GLY A 349 10.18 -3.33 9.11
C GLY A 349 10.98 -2.91 7.86
N ASN A 350 11.83 -1.88 7.93
CA ASN A 350 12.66 -1.46 6.79
C ASN A 350 13.94 -2.29 6.71
N GLY A 351 14.08 -3.09 5.65
CA GLY A 351 15.35 -3.74 5.29
C GLY A 351 16.19 -2.87 4.37
N GLN A 352 17.43 -2.56 4.76
CA GLN A 352 18.34 -1.79 3.90
C GLN A 352 19.23 -2.71 3.07
N PHE A 353 18.93 -2.85 1.77
CA PHE A 353 19.80 -3.54 0.83
C PHE A 353 20.97 -2.65 0.40
N THR A 354 22.21 -3.11 0.64
CA THR A 354 23.42 -2.42 0.20
C THR A 354 24.34 -3.37 -0.55
N PHE A 355 24.90 -2.92 -1.67
CA PHE A 355 25.85 -3.69 -2.46
C PHE A 355 27.01 -2.80 -2.91
N SER A 356 28.21 -3.36 -2.97
CA SER A 356 29.39 -2.62 -3.44
C SER A 356 29.44 -2.64 -4.97
N THR A 357 29.56 -1.47 -5.59
CA THR A 357 29.77 -1.35 -7.03
C THR A 357 31.24 -1.54 -7.44
N ARG A 358 32.13 -1.74 -6.47
CA ARG A 358 33.57 -1.89 -6.73
C ARG A 358 33.83 -3.21 -7.48
N GLY A 359 34.26 -3.09 -8.73
CA GLY A 359 34.56 -4.24 -9.60
C GLY A 359 33.37 -4.74 -10.44
N MET A 360 32.20 -4.10 -10.33
CA MET A 360 31.06 -4.39 -11.22
C MET A 360 31.33 -3.87 -12.64
N LYS A 361 30.77 -4.56 -13.64
CA LYS A 361 30.79 -4.08 -15.03
C LYS A 361 29.84 -2.88 -15.17
N LEU A 362 30.10 -2.02 -16.14
CA LEU A 362 29.18 -0.93 -16.47
C LEU A 362 27.87 -1.50 -17.01
N GLY A 363 26.75 -0.89 -16.66
CA GLY A 363 25.43 -1.29 -17.15
C GLY A 363 24.32 -1.22 -16.11
N GLN A 364 23.17 -1.78 -16.49
CA GLN A 364 21.98 -1.85 -15.67
C GLN A 364 21.95 -3.13 -14.83
N TYR A 365 21.51 -3.01 -13.58
CA TYR A 365 21.40 -4.08 -12.60
C TYR A 365 20.02 -4.04 -11.95
N GLN A 366 19.43 -5.22 -11.75
CA GLN A 366 18.22 -5.45 -10.99
C GLN A 366 18.43 -6.72 -10.18
N TYR A 367 17.77 -6.78 -9.02
CA TYR A 367 17.84 -7.91 -8.11
C TYR A 367 16.42 -8.34 -7.77
N ARG A 368 16.25 -9.64 -7.52
CA ARG A 368 15.01 -10.21 -7.05
C ARG A 368 15.13 -10.51 -5.56
N GLY A 369 14.03 -10.40 -4.84
CA GLY A 369 13.97 -10.72 -3.43
C GLY A 369 12.59 -11.20 -3.01
N ILE A 370 12.51 -11.68 -1.79
CA ILE A 370 11.29 -12.20 -1.18
C ILE A 370 11.17 -11.61 0.23
N ILE A 371 9.96 -11.15 0.55
CA ILE A 371 9.60 -10.70 1.90
C ILE A 371 8.73 -11.80 2.51
N ARG A 372 9.14 -12.32 3.66
CA ARG A 372 8.36 -13.27 4.44
C ARG A 372 7.81 -12.57 5.68
N TYR A 373 6.51 -12.67 5.90
CA TYR A 373 5.83 -12.02 7.02
C TYR A 373 4.81 -12.96 7.64
N GLN A 374 4.56 -12.77 8.94
CA GLN A 374 3.59 -13.59 9.65
C GLN A 374 2.17 -13.14 9.35
N GLY A 375 1.39 -14.03 8.75
CA GLY A 375 -0.01 -13.81 8.42
C GLY A 375 -0.93 -13.76 9.65
N PRO A 376 -2.22 -13.46 9.46
CA PRO A 376 -3.22 -13.39 10.54
C PRO A 376 -3.42 -14.71 11.29
N GLU A 377 -3.08 -15.81 10.63
CA GLU A 377 -3.27 -17.19 11.11
C GLU A 377 -2.01 -17.75 11.79
N GLY A 378 -0.93 -16.98 11.85
CA GLY A 378 0.36 -17.41 12.42
C GLY A 378 1.32 -18.01 11.39
N ASP A 379 0.82 -18.39 10.22
CA ASP A 379 1.61 -18.92 9.11
C ASP A 379 2.50 -17.85 8.48
N MET A 380 3.71 -18.25 8.03
CA MET A 380 4.59 -17.39 7.26
C MET A 380 4.11 -17.31 5.81
N GLN A 381 3.72 -16.11 5.38
CA GLN A 381 3.41 -15.79 3.99
C GLN A 381 4.62 -15.16 3.32
N SER A 382 4.74 -15.32 2.01
CA SER A 382 5.85 -14.79 1.23
C SER A 382 5.38 -14.00 0.02
N GLN A 383 6.05 -12.87 -0.26
CA GLN A 383 5.79 -12.02 -1.40
C GLN A 383 7.09 -11.66 -2.10
N ASP A 384 7.14 -11.98 -3.40
CA ASP A 384 8.28 -11.65 -4.24
C ASP A 384 8.27 -10.18 -4.63
N PHE A 385 9.47 -9.60 -4.80
CA PHE A 385 9.68 -8.27 -5.31
C PHE A 385 10.93 -8.19 -6.22
N ILE A 386 10.95 -7.16 -7.07
CA ILE A 386 12.09 -6.84 -7.93
C ILE A 386 12.52 -5.40 -7.63
N THR A 387 13.82 -5.18 -7.49
CA THR A 387 14.35 -3.83 -7.25
C THR A 387 14.19 -2.94 -8.49
N PRO A 388 14.12 -1.61 -8.31
CA PRO A 388 14.27 -0.68 -9.41
C PRO A 388 15.58 -0.91 -10.19
N VAL A 389 15.62 -0.49 -11.46
CA VAL A 389 16.83 -0.58 -12.28
C VAL A 389 17.90 0.37 -11.74
N PHE A 390 19.03 -0.20 -11.31
CA PHE A 390 20.22 0.56 -10.94
C PHE A 390 21.18 0.64 -12.13
N THR A 391 21.71 1.82 -12.43
CA THR A 391 22.72 1.98 -13.49
C THR A 391 24.09 2.27 -12.89
N VAL A 392 25.05 1.37 -13.12
CA VAL A 392 26.46 1.56 -12.74
C VAL A 392 27.18 2.17 -13.96
N ALA A 393 27.63 3.41 -13.81
CA ALA A 393 28.33 4.17 -14.83
C ALA A 393 29.65 4.72 -14.30
N GLU A 394 30.61 4.96 -15.19
CA GLU A 394 31.85 5.67 -14.82
C GLU A 394 31.57 7.14 -14.56
N ALA A 395 32.32 7.74 -13.64
CA ALA A 395 32.25 9.17 -13.38
C ALA A 395 32.75 9.95 -14.62
N ALA A 396 31.84 10.63 -15.32
CA ALA A 396 32.19 11.49 -16.43
C ALA A 396 32.75 12.83 -15.92
N LEU A 397 34.08 12.94 -15.79
CA LEU A 397 34.74 14.21 -15.48
C LEU A 397 35.03 14.99 -16.77
N VAL A 398 34.40 16.16 -16.94
CA VAL A 398 34.66 17.06 -18.07
C VAL A 398 35.53 18.23 -17.61
N VAL A 399 36.85 18.14 -17.82
CA VAL A 399 37.77 19.28 -17.61
C VAL A 399 38.00 19.97 -18.93
N SER A 400 37.50 21.20 -19.08
CA SER A 400 37.69 22.00 -20.30
C SER A 400 38.42 23.32 -20.01
N PRO A 401 39.61 23.55 -20.61
CA PRO A 401 40.35 24.80 -20.42
C PRO A 401 39.60 25.99 -21.04
N THR A 402 39.12 26.91 -20.20
CA THR A 402 38.25 28.02 -20.60
C THR A 402 38.91 29.02 -21.57
N LYS A 403 40.25 29.18 -21.49
CA LYS A 403 41.00 30.08 -22.38
C LYS A 403 41.43 29.42 -23.69
N MET A 404 41.26 28.10 -23.84
CA MET A 404 41.62 27.34 -25.04
C MET A 404 40.42 27.04 -25.94
N ASN A 405 39.23 27.60 -25.66
CA ASN A 405 38.04 27.49 -26.52
C ASN A 405 38.18 28.31 -27.83
N VAL A 406 39.16 27.97 -28.65
CA VAL A 406 39.55 28.70 -29.85
C VAL A 406 39.60 27.75 -31.05
N PHE A 407 39.00 28.15 -32.17
CA PHE A 407 39.22 27.53 -33.47
C PHE A 407 40.03 28.44 -34.38
N TYR A 408 40.98 27.87 -35.12
CA TYR A 408 41.82 28.57 -36.08
C TYR A 408 41.27 28.42 -37.50
N ARG A 409 41.13 29.54 -38.22
CA ARG A 409 40.76 29.55 -39.64
C ARG A 409 41.85 28.89 -40.49
N GLY A 410 41.44 28.22 -41.58
CA GLY A 410 42.37 27.60 -42.53
C GLY A 410 43.01 26.30 -42.07
N LEU A 411 42.62 25.78 -40.90
CA LEU A 411 43.10 24.50 -40.37
C LEU A 411 41.90 23.64 -39.93
N PRO A 412 42.01 22.30 -40.05
CA PRO A 412 41.05 21.40 -39.43
C PRO A 412 41.24 21.42 -37.91
N ASN A 413 40.18 21.77 -37.16
CA ASN A 413 40.23 21.82 -35.69
C ASN A 413 39.52 20.58 -35.13
N PRO A 414 40.25 19.58 -34.60
CA PRO A 414 39.62 18.41 -33.99
C PRO A 414 38.94 18.78 -32.66
N VAL A 415 37.77 18.20 -32.40
CA VAL A 415 36.99 18.39 -31.17
C VAL A 415 36.22 17.11 -30.83
N ASP A 416 36.26 16.74 -29.56
CA ASP A 416 35.42 15.68 -29.01
C ASP A 416 34.17 16.27 -28.36
N VAL A 417 33.03 15.67 -28.68
CA VAL A 417 31.73 16.07 -28.13
C VAL A 417 31.12 14.86 -27.45
N SER A 418 31.00 14.93 -26.13
CA SER A 418 30.33 13.91 -25.32
C SER A 418 29.29 14.57 -24.43
N VAL A 419 28.18 13.86 -24.21
CA VAL A 419 27.14 14.25 -23.26
C VAL A 419 26.94 13.07 -22.31
N PRO A 420 27.09 13.27 -20.99
CA PRO A 420 26.83 12.21 -20.02
C PRO A 420 25.42 11.63 -20.19
N GLY A 421 25.33 10.30 -20.30
CA GLY A 421 24.07 9.58 -20.44
C GLY A 421 23.51 9.47 -21.87
N VAL A 422 24.18 10.02 -22.89
CA VAL A 422 23.75 9.91 -24.30
C VAL A 422 24.86 9.30 -25.14
N ALA A 423 24.54 8.23 -25.88
CA ALA A 423 25.50 7.56 -26.77
C ALA A 423 25.88 8.46 -27.96
N ASN A 424 27.14 8.37 -28.42
CA ASN A 424 27.69 9.27 -29.45
C ASN A 424 26.96 9.16 -30.80
N ASP A 425 26.49 7.97 -31.17
CA ASP A 425 25.67 7.73 -32.36
C ASP A 425 24.33 8.47 -32.33
N LYS A 426 23.76 8.69 -31.14
CA LYS A 426 22.52 9.44 -30.92
C LYS A 426 22.70 10.95 -30.82
N LEU A 427 23.94 11.46 -30.93
CA LEU A 427 24.25 12.89 -30.90
C LEU A 427 24.19 13.53 -32.29
N ARG A 428 23.38 14.58 -32.41
CA ARG A 428 23.31 15.47 -33.57
C ARG A 428 23.99 16.79 -33.23
N VAL A 429 25.23 16.95 -33.71
CA VAL A 429 26.03 18.16 -33.49
C VAL A 429 25.92 19.10 -34.69
N SER A 430 25.71 20.38 -34.41
CA SER A 430 25.60 21.44 -35.41
C SER A 430 26.47 22.64 -35.01
N ILE A 431 26.83 23.48 -35.99
CA ILE A 431 27.63 24.68 -35.74
C ILE A 431 27.03 25.88 -36.48
N SER A 432 27.06 27.06 -35.85
CA SER A 432 26.46 28.29 -36.36
C SER A 432 27.34 29.04 -37.37
N SER A 433 26.84 30.18 -37.85
CA SER A 433 27.64 31.24 -38.51
C SER A 433 28.39 30.78 -39.77
N GLY A 434 27.84 29.80 -40.51
CA GLY A 434 28.42 29.28 -41.75
C GLY A 434 29.75 28.54 -41.57
N HIS A 435 30.13 28.20 -40.34
CA HIS A 435 31.22 27.24 -40.07
C HIS A 435 30.75 25.82 -40.44
N LYS A 436 31.69 24.91 -40.68
CA LYS A 436 31.39 23.51 -41.00
C LYS A 436 31.88 22.61 -39.89
N ILE A 437 31.11 21.58 -39.58
CA ILE A 437 31.49 20.52 -38.66
C ILE A 437 31.23 19.17 -39.32
N ARG A 438 32.16 18.23 -39.19
CA ARG A 438 32.10 16.91 -39.81
C ARG A 438 32.44 15.83 -38.78
N LYS A 439 31.57 14.83 -38.64
CA LYS A 439 31.81 13.65 -37.81
C LYS A 439 32.82 12.73 -38.51
N GLN A 440 33.81 12.26 -37.75
CA GLN A 440 34.81 11.30 -38.20
C GLN A 440 34.38 9.86 -37.85
N PRO A 441 34.95 8.83 -38.50
CA PRO A 441 34.64 7.43 -38.22
C PRO A 441 34.91 6.99 -36.77
N ASP A 442 35.85 7.64 -36.10
CA ASP A 442 36.21 7.41 -34.69
C ASP A 442 35.25 8.09 -33.69
N GLY A 443 34.24 8.81 -34.18
CA GLY A 443 33.27 9.52 -33.35
C GLY A 443 33.70 10.92 -32.92
N SER A 444 34.92 11.36 -33.27
CA SER A 444 35.38 12.74 -33.10
C SER A 444 34.76 13.65 -34.16
N TYR A 445 34.91 14.96 -34.00
CA TYR A 445 34.44 15.95 -34.97
C TYR A 445 35.59 16.84 -35.44
N ILE A 446 35.57 17.23 -36.71
CA ILE A 446 36.47 18.25 -37.26
C ILE A 446 35.65 19.51 -37.55
N VAL A 447 36.08 20.62 -36.96
CA VAL A 447 35.52 21.96 -37.21
C VAL A 447 36.41 22.71 -38.20
N GLU A 448 35.76 23.19 -39.27
CA GLU A 448 36.35 24.03 -40.30
C GLU A 448 35.69 25.42 -40.24
N PRO A 449 36.36 26.41 -39.67
CA PRO A 449 35.79 27.75 -39.62
C PRO A 449 35.68 28.37 -41.01
N SER A 450 34.57 29.05 -41.30
CA SER A 450 34.42 29.92 -42.46
C SER A 450 35.60 30.88 -42.63
N SER A 451 35.98 31.12 -43.89
CA SER A 451 36.99 32.10 -44.29
C SER A 451 36.56 33.55 -44.01
N SER A 452 35.28 33.80 -43.71
CA SER A 452 34.80 35.15 -43.39
C SER A 452 35.37 35.68 -42.08
N ASN A 453 35.84 36.94 -42.12
CA ASN A 453 36.30 37.68 -40.95
C ASN A 453 35.16 38.28 -40.10
N SER A 454 33.92 38.27 -40.60
CA SER A 454 32.74 38.72 -39.84
C SER A 454 32.38 37.74 -38.71
N ASN A 455 32.66 36.45 -38.91
CA ASN A 455 32.19 35.38 -38.04
C ASN A 455 33.28 35.05 -37.01
N LYS A 456 33.34 35.83 -35.93
CA LYS A 456 34.35 35.71 -34.86
C LYS A 456 33.98 34.71 -33.77
N VAL A 457 32.74 34.22 -33.75
CA VAL A 457 32.23 33.28 -32.76
C VAL A 457 31.53 32.13 -33.48
N ALA A 458 31.90 30.91 -33.10
CA ALA A 458 31.28 29.68 -33.54
C ALA A 458 30.52 29.06 -32.37
N LYS A 459 29.21 28.89 -32.51
CA LYS A 459 28.36 28.24 -31.51
C LYS A 459 28.15 26.79 -31.94
N VAL A 460 28.68 25.87 -31.14
CA VAL A 460 28.46 24.42 -31.32
C VAL A 460 27.23 24.06 -30.49
N SER A 461 26.18 23.57 -31.15
CA SER A 461 24.91 23.17 -30.52
C SER A 461 24.71 21.67 -30.67
N VAL A 462 24.34 21.01 -29.58
CA VAL A 462 24.18 19.56 -29.52
C VAL A 462 22.73 19.24 -29.25
N LYS A 463 22.14 18.37 -30.08
CA LYS A 463 20.84 17.75 -29.83
C LYS A 463 21.05 16.25 -29.68
N GLY A 464 20.24 15.61 -28.84
CA GLY A 464 20.30 14.16 -28.65
C GLY A 464 18.92 13.55 -28.66
N GLU A 465 18.87 12.31 -29.13
CA GLU A 465 17.68 11.48 -29.03
C GLU A 465 17.64 10.82 -27.66
N MET A 466 16.57 11.08 -26.92
CA MET A 466 16.31 10.54 -25.59
C MET A 466 15.83 9.08 -25.67
N PRO A 467 15.86 8.32 -24.56
CA PRO A 467 15.36 6.94 -24.53
C PRO A 467 13.91 6.78 -24.99
N ASP A 468 13.10 7.84 -24.87
CA ASP A 468 11.70 7.90 -25.30
C ASP A 468 11.51 8.23 -26.81
N GLY A 469 12.60 8.39 -27.57
CA GLY A 469 12.60 8.75 -28.99
C GLY A 469 12.42 10.25 -29.27
N THR A 470 12.28 11.09 -28.24
CA THR A 470 12.19 12.55 -28.43
C THR A 470 13.57 13.17 -28.67
N ILE A 471 13.62 14.27 -29.43
CA ILE A 471 14.86 15.02 -29.67
C ILE A 471 14.89 16.23 -28.74
N ALA A 472 15.82 16.23 -27.79
CA ALA A 472 16.02 17.36 -26.88
C ALA A 472 17.26 18.19 -27.25
N ASP A 473 17.21 19.48 -26.91
CA ASP A 473 18.38 20.37 -26.96
C ASP A 473 19.26 20.10 -25.73
N LEU A 474 20.47 19.58 -25.97
CA LEU A 474 21.45 19.23 -24.94
C LEU A 474 22.38 20.40 -24.59
N GLY A 475 22.09 21.58 -25.15
CA GLY A 475 22.83 22.80 -24.91
C GLY A 475 23.83 23.14 -26.01
N ASN A 476 24.60 24.18 -25.73
CA ASN A 476 25.52 24.75 -26.69
C ASN A 476 26.76 25.33 -25.99
N LYS A 477 27.86 25.43 -26.75
CA LYS A 477 29.11 26.01 -26.30
C LYS A 477 29.66 26.96 -27.36
N GLU A 478 30.12 28.12 -26.90
CA GLU A 478 30.72 29.12 -27.77
C GLU A 478 32.25 29.01 -27.83
N PHE A 479 32.77 29.03 -29.05
CA PHE A 479 34.19 29.03 -29.36
C PHE A 479 34.57 30.31 -30.10
N ARG A 480 35.72 30.86 -29.77
CA ARG A 480 36.27 32.05 -30.44
C ARG A 480 36.97 31.61 -31.72
N VAL A 481 36.70 32.28 -32.82
CA VAL A 481 37.35 31.97 -34.11
C VAL A 481 38.46 32.97 -34.38
N LYS A 482 39.71 32.51 -34.29
CA LYS A 482 40.91 33.32 -34.51
C LYS A 482 41.58 32.97 -35.85
N ARG A 483 42.40 33.90 -36.34
CA ARG A 483 43.35 33.60 -37.42
C ARG A 483 44.56 32.86 -36.84
N ILE A 484 45.25 32.10 -37.68
CA ILE A 484 46.55 31.49 -37.33
C ILE A 484 47.50 32.61 -36.88
N PRO A 485 48.29 32.46 -35.80
CA PRO A 485 49.31 33.45 -35.43
C PRO A 485 50.32 33.72 -36.56
N ASP A 486 51.05 34.82 -36.47
CA ASP A 486 52.06 35.15 -37.50
C ASP A 486 53.31 34.28 -37.29
N PRO A 487 53.86 33.66 -38.36
CA PRO A 487 55.08 32.87 -38.25
C PRO A 487 56.30 33.77 -38.07
N VAL A 488 57.40 33.17 -37.63
CA VAL A 488 58.67 33.85 -37.42
C VAL A 488 59.63 33.48 -38.55
N PRO A 489 60.34 34.44 -39.16
CA PRO A 489 61.33 34.12 -40.19
C PRO A 489 62.52 33.39 -39.55
N PHE A 490 63.12 32.50 -40.33
CA PHE A 490 64.21 31.65 -39.90
C PHE A 490 65.21 31.49 -41.05
N TRP A 491 66.48 31.82 -40.79
CA TRP A 491 67.54 31.70 -41.78
C TRP A 491 68.83 31.22 -41.15
N SER A 492 69.43 30.17 -41.71
CA SER A 492 70.71 29.60 -41.26
C SER A 492 70.76 29.36 -39.74
N GLY A 493 69.72 28.77 -39.16
CA GLY A 493 69.65 28.51 -37.72
C GLY A 493 69.22 29.70 -36.86
N LYS A 494 69.08 30.91 -37.43
CA LYS A 494 68.80 32.16 -36.70
C LYS A 494 67.35 32.60 -36.83
N ARG A 495 66.85 33.22 -35.76
CA ARG A 495 65.55 33.89 -35.61
C ARG A 495 65.76 35.40 -35.43
N PRO A 496 64.71 36.25 -35.51
CA PRO A 496 64.81 37.69 -35.22
C PRO A 496 65.38 38.03 -33.84
N SER A 497 65.25 37.12 -32.85
CA SER A 497 65.84 37.28 -31.53
C SER A 497 67.36 37.13 -31.51
N ASN A 498 67.94 36.42 -32.49
CA ASN A 498 69.39 36.32 -32.65
C ASN A 498 69.91 37.61 -33.27
N ARG A 499 70.88 38.26 -32.61
CA ARG A 499 71.47 39.53 -33.09
C ARG A 499 72.70 39.33 -33.97
N THR A 500 73.23 38.11 -34.03
CA THR A 500 74.55 37.80 -34.59
C THR A 500 74.51 36.54 -35.46
N ILE A 501 75.37 36.53 -36.48
CA ILE A 501 75.60 35.39 -37.36
C ILE A 501 77.11 35.29 -37.68
N THR A 502 77.60 34.08 -37.92
CA THR A 502 78.98 33.83 -38.36
C THR A 502 79.08 33.87 -39.88
N LYS A 503 80.26 34.17 -40.44
CA LYS A 503 80.44 34.17 -41.91
C LYS A 503 80.18 32.80 -42.53
N ASN A 504 80.55 31.71 -41.85
CA ASN A 504 80.29 30.35 -42.33
C ASN A 504 78.79 30.05 -42.44
N GLU A 505 77.99 30.47 -41.45
CA GLU A 505 76.53 30.35 -41.50
C GLU A 505 75.92 31.17 -42.65
N VAL A 506 76.47 32.35 -42.95
CA VAL A 506 76.05 33.17 -44.11
C VAL A 506 76.36 32.48 -45.44
N LEU A 507 77.56 31.89 -45.56
CA LEU A 507 78.04 31.20 -46.77
C LEU A 507 77.36 29.85 -47.02
N SER A 508 76.58 29.33 -46.07
CA SER A 508 75.73 28.15 -46.30
C SER A 508 74.66 28.37 -47.38
N PHE A 509 74.33 29.63 -47.67
CA PHE A 509 73.26 30.04 -48.59
C PHE A 509 71.93 29.32 -48.36
N ALA A 510 71.61 29.05 -47.09
CA ALA A 510 70.35 28.43 -46.70
C ALA A 510 69.14 29.22 -47.24
N PRO A 511 68.04 28.55 -47.63
CA PRO A 511 66.81 29.24 -47.99
C PRO A 511 66.21 29.95 -46.75
N LEU A 512 65.53 31.06 -46.99
CA LEU A 512 64.73 31.73 -45.95
C LEU A 512 63.48 30.89 -45.70
N ALA A 513 63.27 30.46 -44.47
CA ALA A 513 62.08 29.75 -44.04
C ALA A 513 61.23 30.65 -43.13
N ALA A 514 59.95 30.32 -42.99
CA ALA A 514 59.09 30.88 -41.95
C ALA A 514 58.52 29.70 -41.15
N LYS A 515 58.63 29.75 -39.83
CA LYS A 515 58.20 28.69 -38.92
C LYS A 515 57.30 29.26 -37.84
N MET A 516 56.31 28.47 -37.43
CA MET A 516 55.51 28.80 -36.25
C MET A 516 56.34 28.53 -34.99
N ASP A 517 56.26 29.44 -34.02
CA ASP A 517 56.88 29.27 -32.71
C ASP A 517 55.77 29.02 -31.68
N ASN A 518 55.91 27.97 -30.86
CA ASN A 518 54.94 27.56 -29.85
C ASN A 518 53.48 27.47 -30.35
N PHE A 519 53.27 26.80 -31.49
CA PHE A 519 51.93 26.60 -32.06
C PHE A 519 51.62 25.11 -32.18
N ASP A 520 50.46 24.70 -31.65
CA ASP A 520 50.09 23.29 -31.49
C ASP A 520 49.71 22.59 -32.82
N PHE A 521 49.50 23.35 -33.89
CA PHE A 521 49.17 22.80 -35.21
C PHE A 521 50.38 22.79 -36.13
N ASP A 522 50.52 21.71 -36.92
CA ASP A 522 51.51 21.64 -38.00
C ASP A 522 51.06 22.51 -39.18
N VAL A 523 51.68 23.69 -39.32
CA VAL A 523 51.36 24.67 -40.37
C VAL A 523 52.52 24.77 -41.35
N LYS A 524 52.25 24.44 -42.61
CA LYS A 524 53.22 24.64 -43.71
C LYS A 524 53.13 26.05 -44.25
N VAL A 525 54.15 26.86 -44.00
CA VAL A 525 54.25 28.25 -44.47
C VAL A 525 55.13 28.35 -45.71
N ARG A 526 54.68 29.09 -46.73
CA ARG A 526 55.46 29.33 -47.95
C ARG A 526 55.93 30.78 -48.02
N VAL A 527 57.24 31.00 -48.09
CA VAL A 527 57.81 32.33 -48.36
C VAL A 527 57.65 32.66 -49.84
N LYS A 528 57.00 33.79 -50.13
CA LYS A 528 56.77 34.31 -51.49
C LYS A 528 57.88 35.24 -51.95
N SER A 529 58.27 36.20 -51.12
CA SER A 529 59.34 37.15 -51.47
C SER A 529 60.02 37.68 -50.23
N PHE A 530 61.25 38.13 -50.40
CA PHE A 530 61.98 38.88 -49.38
C PHE A 530 63.07 39.75 -50.01
N PRO A 531 63.24 41.01 -49.59
CA PRO A 531 64.47 41.76 -49.80
C PRO A 531 65.56 41.39 -48.78
N ILE A 532 66.81 41.46 -49.22
CA ILE A 532 67.99 41.48 -48.37
C ILE A 532 68.66 42.84 -48.49
N ARG A 533 68.90 43.50 -47.36
CA ARG A 533 69.65 44.75 -47.29
C ARG A 533 70.93 44.52 -46.51
N VAL A 534 72.08 44.81 -47.12
CA VAL A 534 73.37 44.69 -46.46
C VAL A 534 73.94 46.08 -46.24
N SER A 535 74.26 46.40 -44.99
CA SER A 535 74.92 47.65 -44.63
C SER A 535 76.45 47.49 -44.68
N LYS A 536 77.09 48.29 -45.53
CA LYS A 536 78.55 48.36 -45.68
C LYS A 536 78.98 49.83 -45.66
N ASP A 537 79.80 50.20 -44.67
CA ASP A 537 80.45 51.50 -44.56
C ASP A 537 79.50 52.71 -44.73
N GLY A 538 78.28 52.60 -44.19
CA GLY A 538 77.25 53.67 -44.24
C GLY A 538 76.34 53.66 -45.47
N THR A 539 76.58 52.77 -46.45
CA THR A 539 75.71 52.58 -47.62
C THR A 539 74.90 51.28 -47.52
N PHE A 540 73.67 51.28 -48.05
CA PHE A 540 72.82 50.10 -48.13
C PHE A 540 72.73 49.62 -49.57
N LYS A 541 72.96 48.32 -49.78
CA LYS A 541 72.61 47.65 -51.04
C LYS A 541 71.45 46.70 -50.79
N GLU A 542 70.38 46.88 -51.55
CA GLU A 542 69.15 46.11 -51.47
C GLU A 542 68.97 45.26 -52.72
N LEU A 543 68.59 44.00 -52.53
CA LEU A 543 68.26 43.06 -53.59
C LEU A 543 67.02 42.28 -53.16
N THR A 544 66.14 41.94 -54.10
CA THR A 544 64.87 41.24 -53.82
C THR A 544 64.84 39.85 -54.43
N SER A 545 64.31 38.89 -53.69
CA SER A 545 64.01 37.53 -54.18
C SER A 545 62.51 37.34 -54.30
N GLY A 546 62.09 36.70 -55.40
CA GLY A 546 60.69 36.33 -55.67
C GLY A 546 60.34 34.90 -55.22
N ASN A 547 61.15 34.27 -54.38
CA ASN A 547 60.86 32.99 -53.73
C ASN A 547 61.61 32.87 -52.40
N ASN A 548 61.71 31.66 -51.84
CA ASN A 548 62.38 31.39 -50.57
C ASN A 548 63.91 31.20 -50.67
N ARG A 549 64.50 31.29 -51.87
CA ARG A 549 65.93 31.09 -52.13
C ARG A 549 66.64 32.42 -52.40
N LEU A 550 67.94 32.46 -52.15
CA LEU A 550 68.79 33.59 -52.49
C LEU A 550 69.10 33.61 -53.99
N THR A 551 69.01 34.78 -54.62
CA THR A 551 69.42 34.97 -56.03
C THR A 551 70.94 34.95 -56.16
N SER A 552 71.45 34.75 -57.39
CA SER A 552 72.91 34.76 -57.64
C SER A 552 73.57 36.06 -57.19
N ASP A 553 72.91 37.20 -57.41
CA ASP A 553 73.41 38.52 -56.99
C ASP A 553 73.45 38.67 -55.47
N MET A 554 72.46 38.11 -54.76
CA MET A 554 72.45 38.08 -53.30
C MET A 554 73.60 37.23 -52.74
N LYS A 555 73.87 36.07 -53.36
CA LYS A 555 74.99 35.21 -52.93
C LYS A 555 76.33 35.93 -53.10
N ALA A 556 76.55 36.55 -54.25
CA ALA A 556 77.74 37.36 -54.51
C ALA A 556 77.87 38.56 -53.56
N LEU A 557 76.75 39.16 -53.15
CA LEU A 557 76.73 40.22 -52.13
C LEU A 557 77.14 39.68 -50.76
N LEU A 558 76.63 38.51 -50.36
CA LEU A 558 76.89 37.87 -49.08
C LEU A 558 78.34 37.34 -48.95
N GLU A 559 78.97 36.88 -50.02
CA GLU A 559 80.39 36.46 -50.01
C GLU A 559 81.34 37.59 -49.63
N ARG A 560 81.00 38.81 -50.05
CA ARG A 560 81.77 40.03 -49.83
C ARG A 560 81.57 40.62 -48.43
N VAL A 561 80.65 40.06 -47.64
CA VAL A 561 80.39 40.49 -46.27
C VAL A 561 81.58 40.14 -45.37
N ARG A 562 81.92 41.08 -44.49
CA ARG A 562 83.00 40.98 -43.50
C ARG A 562 82.43 41.21 -42.09
N ARG A 563 83.23 40.86 -41.09
CA ARG A 563 82.93 41.15 -39.68
C ARG A 563 82.53 42.62 -39.52
N GLY A 564 81.43 42.87 -38.83
CA GLY A 564 80.90 44.22 -38.58
C GLY A 564 79.74 44.63 -39.49
N ASN A 565 79.62 44.05 -40.69
CA ASN A 565 78.46 44.29 -41.56
C ASN A 565 77.17 43.74 -40.94
N THR A 566 76.04 44.39 -41.26
CA THR A 566 74.72 43.95 -40.80
C THR A 566 73.85 43.59 -42.00
N ILE A 567 73.24 42.42 -41.92
CA ILE A 567 72.30 41.88 -42.90
C ILE A 567 70.89 42.08 -42.33
N TYR A 568 70.01 42.67 -43.13
CA TYR A 568 68.61 42.86 -42.83
C TYR A 568 67.78 42.03 -43.82
N PHE A 569 66.85 41.27 -43.29
CA PHE A 569 65.72 40.74 -44.05
C PHE A 569 64.51 41.56 -43.62
N GLU A 570 63.99 42.36 -44.54
CA GLU A 570 62.82 43.22 -44.33
C GLU A 570 61.70 42.73 -45.26
N ASP A 571 60.47 43.21 -45.06
CA ASP A 571 59.32 42.96 -45.94
C ASP A 571 59.17 41.51 -46.45
N ILE A 572 59.39 40.54 -45.56
CA ILE A 572 59.31 39.12 -45.89
C ILE A 572 57.84 38.74 -46.07
N VAL A 573 57.42 38.47 -47.31
CA VAL A 573 56.04 38.09 -47.62
C VAL A 573 55.89 36.58 -47.58
N VAL A 574 54.91 36.10 -46.82
CA VAL A 574 54.55 34.68 -46.74
C VAL A 574 53.09 34.45 -47.09
N SER A 575 52.80 33.26 -47.61
CA SER A 575 51.45 32.75 -47.86
C SER A 575 51.11 31.69 -46.81
N MET A 576 49.96 31.89 -46.17
CA MET A 576 49.45 31.05 -45.09
C MET A 576 48.34 30.10 -45.60
N PRO A 577 48.13 28.95 -44.94
CA PRO A 577 47.06 28.01 -45.31
C PRO A 577 45.63 28.57 -45.20
N ASP A 578 45.44 29.65 -44.46
CA ASP A 578 44.17 30.39 -44.39
C ASP A 578 43.88 31.26 -45.63
N GLY A 579 44.76 31.20 -46.64
CA GLY A 579 44.66 31.97 -47.87
C GLY A 579 45.16 33.41 -47.77
N THR A 580 45.62 33.84 -46.58
CA THR A 580 46.12 35.20 -46.37
C THR A 580 47.60 35.32 -46.73
N GLU A 581 47.98 36.51 -47.21
CA GLU A 581 49.38 36.92 -47.33
C GLU A 581 49.77 37.79 -46.15
N ARG A 582 50.98 37.61 -45.64
CA ARG A 582 51.45 38.29 -44.44
C ARG A 582 52.88 38.78 -44.59
N ILE A 583 53.15 39.96 -44.07
CA ILE A 583 54.48 40.53 -43.97
C ILE A 583 55.02 40.20 -42.58
N LEU A 584 56.17 39.54 -42.52
CA LEU A 584 56.78 39.13 -41.25
C LEU A 584 57.65 40.23 -40.66
N ALA A 585 57.89 40.13 -39.36
CA ALA A 585 58.83 41.00 -38.67
C ALA A 585 60.24 40.89 -39.28
N PRO A 586 60.98 42.01 -39.39
CA PRO A 586 62.29 42.00 -39.99
C PRO A 586 63.31 41.26 -39.11
N MET A 587 64.34 40.71 -39.74
CA MET A 587 65.44 40.04 -39.06
C MET A 587 66.74 40.78 -39.31
N LYS A 588 67.43 41.14 -38.22
CA LYS A 588 68.69 41.90 -38.24
C LYS A 588 69.82 41.06 -37.68
N LEU A 589 70.81 40.75 -38.50
CA LEU A 589 71.95 39.90 -38.13
C LEU A 589 73.27 40.62 -38.39
N LYS A 590 74.06 40.84 -37.33
CA LYS A 590 75.42 41.38 -37.43
C LYS A 590 76.44 40.26 -37.60
N VAL A 591 77.32 40.38 -38.58
CA VAL A 591 78.36 39.38 -38.83
C VAL A 591 79.49 39.56 -37.82
N THR A 592 79.80 38.50 -37.06
CA THR A 592 80.69 38.56 -35.89
C THR A 592 82.07 37.94 -36.09
N THR A 593 82.18 36.93 -36.95
CA THR A 593 83.39 36.17 -37.26
C THR A 593 83.47 35.90 -38.75
#